data_AF-A0A966KZZ7-F1
#
_entry.id   AF-A0A966KZZ7-F1
#
_cell.length_a   1.000
_cell.length_b   1.000
_cell.length_c   1.000
_cell.angle_alpha   90.00
_cell.angle_beta   90.00
_cell.angle_gamma   90.00
#
_symmetry.space_group_name_H-M   'P 1'
#
loop_
_entity.id
_entity.type
_entity.pdbx_description
1 polymer ?
#
loop_
_entity_poly.entity_id
_entity_poly.type
_entity_poly.pdbx_seq_one_letter_code
_entity_poly.pdbx_strand_id
1 'polypeptide(L)'
;MESTTPPTGSAERLLDGLNPSQFTAVTSAASPLCILAGAGSGKTRVLTRRIAWRAATGDLDPTHVLTLTFTRKAAGELTSRLRALGLRERVAAGTFHAVAYAQLRTRWAERSVAPPVLMTRKVQWLLTDQSIQHRLAC
;
A
#
# COMPACT_ATOMS: atom_id res chain seq x y z
N MET A 1 -11.61 -13.03 27.93
CA MET A 1 -11.50 -14.35 27.28
C MET A 1 -12.66 -14.43 26.30
N GLU A 2 -12.41 -14.10 25.04
CA GLU A 2 -13.24 -14.54 23.91
C GLU A 2 -12.30 -14.46 22.70
N SER A 3 -11.55 -15.53 22.47
CA SER A 3 -10.77 -15.70 21.26
C SER A 3 -11.74 -16.07 20.15
N THR A 4 -12.24 -15.06 19.44
CA THR A 4 -13.03 -15.27 18.21
C THR A 4 -12.11 -15.87 17.16
N THR A 5 -11.91 -17.19 17.20
CA THR A 5 -11.28 -17.93 16.11
C THR A 5 -12.22 -17.82 14.90
N PRO A 6 -11.84 -17.13 13.82
CA PRO A 6 -12.69 -17.03 12.64
C PRO A 6 -12.93 -18.44 12.07
N PRO A 7 -14.10 -18.69 11.46
CA PRO A 7 -14.41 -20.01 10.90
C PRO A 7 -13.39 -20.36 9.83
N THR A 8 -12.62 -21.41 10.10
CA THR A 8 -11.52 -21.95 9.28
C THR A 8 -11.92 -22.10 7.80
N GLY A 9 -13.16 -22.57 7.56
CA GLY A 9 -13.79 -22.69 6.23
C GLY A 9 -13.86 -21.43 5.37
N SER A 10 -13.66 -20.23 5.95
CA SER A 10 -13.61 -18.98 5.20
C SER A 10 -12.22 -18.67 4.66
N ALA A 11 -11.17 -19.07 5.37
CA ALA A 11 -9.78 -18.78 5.06
C ALA A 11 -9.25 -19.68 3.93
N GLU A 12 -9.60 -20.98 3.91
CA GLU A 12 -9.13 -21.90 2.85
C GLU A 12 -9.50 -21.43 1.44
N ARG A 13 -10.65 -20.76 1.26
CA ARG A 13 -11.07 -20.20 -0.03
C ARG A 13 -10.07 -19.19 -0.61
N LEU A 14 -9.23 -18.58 0.24
CA LEU A 14 -8.15 -17.68 -0.19
C LEU A 14 -7.00 -18.43 -0.87
N LEU A 15 -6.93 -19.75 -0.73
CA LEU A 15 -5.91 -20.61 -1.33
C LEU A 15 -6.36 -21.24 -2.66
N ASP A 16 -7.66 -21.16 -2.98
CA ASP A 16 -8.24 -21.78 -4.17
C ASP A 16 -7.63 -21.27 -5.49
N GLY A 17 -7.24 -22.19 -6.36
CA GLY A 17 -6.69 -21.88 -7.68
C GLY A 17 -5.33 -21.17 -7.64
N LEU A 18 -4.58 -21.29 -6.54
CA LEU A 18 -3.16 -20.94 -6.51
C LEU A 18 -2.35 -22.12 -7.07
N ASN A 19 -1.32 -21.80 -7.85
CA ASN A 19 -0.30 -22.80 -8.19
C ASN A 19 0.62 -23.05 -6.97
N PRO A 20 1.50 -24.07 -7.01
CA PRO A 20 2.34 -24.42 -5.85
C PRO A 20 3.21 -23.27 -5.33
N SER A 21 3.82 -22.45 -6.20
CA SER A 21 4.68 -21.35 -5.76
C SER A 21 3.89 -20.20 -5.15
N GLN A 22 2.71 -19.89 -5.70
CA GLN A 22 1.80 -18.90 -5.14
C GLN A 22 1.23 -19.35 -3.80
N PHE A 23 0.86 -20.63 -3.66
CA PHE A 23 0.41 -21.22 -2.41
C PHE A 23 1.47 -21.03 -1.32
N THR A 24 2.71 -21.46 -1.58
CA THR A 24 3.83 -21.29 -0.65
C THR A 24 4.07 -19.83 -0.29
N ALA A 25 3.98 -18.91 -1.25
CA ALA A 25 4.14 -17.48 -0.99
C ALA A 25 3.01 -16.90 -0.12
N VAL A 26 1.77 -17.39 -0.26
CA VAL A 26 0.62 -16.94 0.55
C VAL A 26 0.69 -17.50 1.97
N THR A 27 1.03 -18.78 2.14
CA THR A 27 1.01 -19.48 3.44
C THR A 27 2.32 -19.38 4.23
N SER A 28 3.40 -18.88 3.64
CA SER A 28 4.69 -18.74 4.33
C SER A 28 4.58 -17.93 5.63
N ALA A 29 5.11 -18.49 6.73
CA ALA A 29 5.21 -17.80 8.03
C ALA A 29 6.38 -16.81 8.12
N ALA A 30 7.19 -16.66 7.06
CA ALA A 30 8.32 -15.76 7.06
C ALA A 30 7.87 -14.30 7.29
N SER A 31 8.52 -13.63 8.25
CA SER A 31 8.29 -12.21 8.52
C SER A 31 8.83 -11.34 7.37
N PRO A 32 10.14 -11.36 7.05
CA PRO A 32 10.62 -10.86 5.77
C PRO A 32 10.42 -11.91 4.67
N LEU A 33 9.73 -11.53 3.60
CA LEU A 33 9.53 -12.39 2.43
C LEU A 33 9.80 -11.59 1.15
N CYS A 34 10.76 -12.04 0.35
CA CYS A 34 11.00 -11.52 -1.01
C CYS A 34 10.38 -12.47 -2.03
N ILE A 35 9.50 -11.94 -2.89
CA ILE A 35 8.86 -12.71 -3.96
C ILE A 35 9.41 -12.24 -5.30
N LEU A 36 10.26 -13.08 -5.92
CA LEU A 36 10.81 -12.85 -7.25
C LEU A 36 9.84 -13.42 -8.29
N ALA A 37 9.32 -12.55 -9.17
CA ALA A 37 8.21 -12.93 -10.02
C ALA A 37 8.17 -12.12 -11.33
N GLY A 38 8.14 -12.83 -12.46
CA GLY A 38 8.06 -12.26 -13.81
C GLY A 38 6.74 -11.53 -14.09
N ALA A 39 6.63 -10.87 -15.24
CA ALA A 39 5.36 -10.29 -15.70
C ALA A 39 4.26 -11.37 -15.78
N GLY A 40 3.00 -11.01 -15.54
CA GLY A 40 1.86 -11.95 -15.63
C GLY A 40 1.75 -13.04 -14.54
N SER A 41 2.78 -13.26 -13.72
CA SER A 41 2.84 -14.30 -12.68
C SER A 41 1.85 -14.17 -11.49
N GLY A 42 1.01 -13.13 -11.49
CA GLY A 42 0.02 -12.92 -10.43
C GLY A 42 0.55 -12.26 -9.15
N LYS A 43 1.68 -11.51 -9.20
CA LYS A 43 2.25 -10.78 -8.05
C LYS A 43 1.21 -10.09 -7.15
N THR A 44 0.33 -9.29 -7.75
CA THR A 44 -0.71 -8.57 -7.00
C THR A 44 -1.71 -9.54 -6.36
N ARG A 45 -2.09 -10.63 -7.04
CA ARG A 45 -2.98 -11.67 -6.50
C ARG A 45 -2.35 -12.35 -5.28
N VAL A 46 -1.06 -12.70 -5.36
CA VAL A 46 -0.30 -13.28 -4.25
C VAL A 46 -0.25 -12.32 -3.07
N LEU A 47 0.09 -11.04 -3.31
CA LEU A 47 0.16 -10.03 -2.25
C LEU A 47 -1.18 -9.86 -1.53
N THR A 48 -2.28 -9.69 -2.27
CA THR A 48 -3.60 -9.48 -1.66
C THR A 48 -4.10 -10.72 -0.91
N ARG A 49 -3.86 -11.92 -1.46
CA ARG A 49 -4.24 -13.17 -0.79
C ARG A 49 -3.39 -13.45 0.43
N ARG A 50 -2.10 -13.11 0.43
CA ARG A 50 -1.23 -13.22 1.62
C ARG A 50 -1.73 -12.35 2.76
N ILE A 51 -2.10 -11.09 2.48
CA ILE A 51 -2.65 -10.18 3.50
C ILE A 51 -3.97 -10.72 4.04
N ALA A 52 -4.90 -11.09 3.15
CA ALA A 52 -6.19 -11.63 3.55
C ALA A 52 -6.05 -12.95 4.33
N TRP A 53 -5.15 -13.84 3.91
CA TRP A 53 -4.88 -15.13 4.58
C TRP A 53 -4.37 -14.90 6.00
N ARG A 54 -3.32 -14.08 6.15
CA ARG A 54 -2.75 -13.78 7.47
C ARG A 54 -3.73 -13.06 8.39
N ALA A 55 -4.65 -12.26 7.84
CA ALA A 55 -5.72 -11.65 8.62
C ALA A 55 -6.73 -12.70 9.08
N ALA A 56 -7.15 -13.57 8.16
CA ALA A 56 -8.11 -14.64 8.43
C ALA A 56 -7.55 -15.72 9.37
N THR A 57 -6.24 -15.95 9.41
CA THR A 57 -5.60 -16.88 10.36
C THR A 57 -5.27 -16.23 11.70
N GLY A 58 -5.45 -14.92 11.85
CA GLY A 58 -5.10 -14.18 13.07
C GLY A 58 -3.62 -13.84 13.21
N ASP A 59 -2.79 -14.10 12.18
CA ASP A 59 -1.35 -13.81 12.18
C ASP A 59 -1.02 -12.33 11.96
N LEU A 60 -2.00 -11.52 11.56
CA LEU A 60 -1.83 -10.07 11.47
C LEU A 60 -3.15 -9.32 11.67
N ASP A 61 -3.08 -8.16 12.32
CA ASP A 61 -4.18 -7.20 12.37
C ASP A 61 -4.17 -6.33 11.10
N PRO A 62 -5.22 -6.35 10.27
CA PRO A 62 -5.31 -5.55 9.05
C PRO A 62 -5.10 -4.05 9.25
N THR A 63 -5.48 -3.53 10.42
CA THR A 63 -5.37 -2.10 10.74
C THR A 63 -3.92 -1.65 10.93
N HIS A 64 -3.01 -2.60 11.19
CA HIS A 64 -1.57 -2.39 11.29
C HIS A 64 -0.82 -2.71 9.98
N VAL A 65 -1.55 -2.88 8.86
CA VAL A 65 -0.96 -3.19 7.56
C VAL A 65 -0.82 -1.95 6.69
N LEU A 66 0.39 -1.75 6.14
CA LEU A 66 0.68 -0.76 5.12
C LEU A 66 1.11 -1.43 3.82
N THR A 67 0.40 -1.11 2.73
CA THR A 67 0.76 -1.51 1.37
C THR A 67 1.25 -0.30 0.58
N LEU A 68 2.43 -0.44 -0.02
CA LEU A 68 3.08 0.61 -0.80
C LEU A 68 3.15 0.23 -2.27
N THR A 69 2.97 1.22 -3.14
CA THR A 69 3.08 1.05 -4.59
C THR A 69 3.58 2.33 -5.26
N PHE A 70 3.83 2.28 -6.56
CA PHE A 70 4.31 3.43 -7.33
C PHE A 70 3.19 4.31 -7.87
N THR A 71 1.98 3.77 -8.08
CA THR A 71 0.88 4.52 -8.71
C THR A 71 -0.35 4.58 -7.82
N ARG A 72 -1.09 5.70 -7.89
CA ARG A 72 -2.36 5.86 -7.17
C ARG A 72 -3.40 4.83 -7.61
N LYS A 73 -3.43 4.51 -8.91
CA LYS A 73 -4.30 3.48 -9.48
C LYS A 73 -4.05 2.12 -8.83
N ALA A 74 -2.79 1.69 -8.72
CA ALA A 74 -2.47 0.42 -8.08
C ALA A 74 -2.85 0.39 -6.60
N ALA A 75 -2.71 1.52 -5.88
CA ALA A 75 -3.12 1.60 -4.46
C ALA A 75 -4.64 1.42 -4.31
N GLY A 76 -5.41 2.06 -5.18
CA GLY A 76 -6.86 1.88 -5.26
C GLY A 76 -7.26 0.46 -5.60
N GLU A 77 -6.63 -0.14 -6.62
CA GLU A 77 -6.89 -1.53 -7.01
C GLU A 77 -6.57 -2.53 -5.89
N LEU A 78 -5.45 -2.36 -5.17
CA LEU A 78 -5.12 -3.20 -4.02
C LEU A 78 -6.21 -3.16 -2.95
N THR A 79 -6.69 -1.95 -2.63
CA THR A 79 -7.77 -1.76 -1.65
C THR A 79 -9.05 -2.47 -2.10
N SER A 80 -9.45 -2.28 -3.36
CA SER A 80 -10.66 -2.92 -3.91
C SER A 80 -10.56 -4.44 -3.92
N ARG A 81 -9.38 -4.99 -4.26
CA ARG A 81 -9.14 -6.44 -4.26
C ARG A 81 -9.21 -7.03 -2.85
N LEU A 82 -8.63 -6.37 -1.85
CA LEU A 82 -8.71 -6.82 -0.46
C LEU A 82 -10.15 -6.85 0.06
N ARG A 83 -10.94 -5.83 -0.27
CA ARG A 83 -12.39 -5.82 0.06
C ARG A 83 -13.15 -6.95 -0.63
N ALA A 84 -12.83 -7.22 -1.90
CA ALA A 84 -13.43 -8.33 -2.65
C ALA A 84 -13.07 -9.72 -2.07
N LEU A 85 -11.96 -9.82 -1.33
CA LEU A 85 -11.57 -11.03 -0.59
C LEU A 85 -12.24 -11.13 0.79
N GLY A 86 -13.14 -10.20 1.14
CA GLY A 86 -13.88 -10.21 2.41
C GLY A 86 -13.21 -9.46 3.56
N LEU A 87 -12.07 -8.80 3.32
CA LEU A 87 -11.39 -7.99 4.33
C LEU A 87 -12.16 -6.68 4.53
N ARG A 88 -12.82 -6.53 5.69
CA ARG A 88 -13.68 -5.38 5.98
C ARG A 88 -12.92 -4.24 6.65
N GLU A 89 -11.92 -4.58 7.43
CA GLU A 89 -10.99 -3.66 8.07
C GLU A 89 -10.18 -2.90 7.04
N ARG A 90 -9.84 -1.65 7.36
CA ARG A 90 -9.11 -0.79 6.45
C ARG A 90 -7.61 -1.10 6.50
N VAL A 91 -7.11 -1.74 5.45
CA VAL A 91 -5.67 -1.80 5.17
C VAL A 91 -5.22 -0.46 4.57
N ALA A 92 -4.15 0.13 5.12
CA ALA A 92 -3.58 1.34 4.56
C ALA A 92 -2.91 1.00 3.21
N ALA A 93 -3.29 1.73 2.15
CA ALA A 93 -2.70 1.60 0.82
C ALA A 93 -2.36 2.97 0.27
N GLY A 94 -1.14 3.14 -0.24
CA GLY A 94 -0.70 4.43 -0.74
C GLY A 94 0.53 4.33 -1.63
N THR A 95 0.84 5.44 -2.30
CA THR A 95 2.13 5.56 -2.96
C THR A 95 3.22 5.91 -1.96
N PHE A 96 4.47 5.58 -2.28
CA PHE A 96 5.63 6.00 -1.46
C PHE A 96 5.58 7.49 -1.13
N HIS A 97 5.36 8.34 -2.13
CA HIS A 97 5.28 9.79 -1.94
C HIS A 97 4.11 10.21 -1.04
N ALA A 98 2.92 9.65 -1.23
CA ALA A 98 1.75 10.02 -0.43
C ALA A 98 1.93 9.62 1.04
N VAL A 99 2.48 8.44 1.29
CA VAL A 99 2.73 7.94 2.65
C VAL A 99 3.85 8.73 3.33
N ALA A 100 4.96 8.99 2.63
CA ALA A 100 6.04 9.82 3.16
C ALA A 100 5.53 11.24 3.50
N TYR A 101 4.73 11.84 2.62
CA TYR A 101 4.16 13.17 2.87
C TYR A 101 3.20 13.18 4.06
N ALA A 102 2.37 12.14 4.22
CA ALA A 102 1.50 12.00 5.39
C ALA A 102 2.30 11.93 6.70
N GLN A 103 3.40 11.17 6.70
CA GLN A 103 4.31 11.10 7.86
C GLN A 103 4.95 12.45 8.16
N LEU A 104 5.46 13.16 7.13
CA LEU A 104 6.04 14.49 7.30
C LEU A 104 5.03 15.49 7.89
N ARG A 105 3.77 15.45 7.43
CA ARG A 105 2.70 16.29 7.98
C ARG A 105 2.47 16.05 9.47
N THR A 106 2.45 14.79 9.90
CA THR A 106 2.34 14.45 11.32
C THR A 106 3.53 15.02 12.10
N ARG A 107 4.76 14.82 11.61
CA ARG A 107 5.99 15.30 12.26
C ARG A 107 6.09 16.82 12.34
N TRP A 108 5.66 17.54 11.30
CA TRP A 108 5.62 19.01 11.32
C TRP A 108 4.64 19.53 12.36
N ALA A 109 3.46 18.92 12.46
CA ALA A 109 2.48 19.27 13.48
C ALA A 109 3.01 19.02 14.90
N GLU A 110 3.63 17.86 15.16
CA GLU A 110 4.27 17.52 16.44
C GLU A 110 5.33 18.53 16.88
N ARG A 111 6.03 19.13 15.91
CA ARG A 111 7.14 20.08 16.15
C ARG A 111 6.72 21.55 15.99
N SER A 112 5.43 21.82 15.77
CA SER A 112 4.91 23.15 15.46
C SER A 112 5.65 23.84 14.30
N VAL A 113 6.10 23.06 13.32
CA VAL A 113 6.72 23.56 12.08
C VAL A 113 5.64 23.71 11.01
N ALA A 114 5.63 24.84 10.32
CA ALA A 114 4.72 25.04 9.20
C ALA A 114 5.10 24.13 8.01
N PRO A 115 4.13 23.45 7.36
CA PRO A 115 4.41 22.63 6.19
C PRO A 115 4.86 23.52 5.01
N PRO A 116 5.76 23.03 4.14
CA PRO A 116 6.16 23.76 2.95
C PRO A 116 5.00 23.89 1.95
N VAL A 117 5.00 24.96 1.18
CA VAL A 117 4.06 25.15 0.08
C VAL A 117 4.38 24.16 -1.04
N LEU A 118 3.45 23.25 -1.33
CA LEU A 118 3.60 22.29 -2.42
C LEU A 118 3.32 22.95 -3.76
N MET A 119 4.30 22.93 -4.65
CA MET A 119 4.12 23.34 -6.03
C MET A 119 3.48 22.20 -6.84
N THR A 120 2.24 22.38 -7.27
CA THR A 120 1.48 21.34 -8.00
C THR A 120 1.80 21.30 -9.49
N ARG A 121 2.46 22.35 -10.03
CA ARG A 121 2.85 22.46 -11.44
C ARG A 121 4.23 23.08 -11.59
N LYS A 122 5.09 22.46 -12.40
CA LYS A 122 6.42 22.99 -12.77
C LYS A 122 6.33 24.40 -13.39
N VAL A 123 5.30 24.66 -14.20
CA VAL A 123 5.09 25.97 -14.85
C VAL A 123 4.89 27.09 -13.84
N GLN A 124 4.33 26.79 -12.67
CA GLN A 124 4.13 27.79 -11.63
C GLN A 124 5.46 28.30 -11.06
N TRP A 125 6.54 27.50 -11.11
CA TRP A 125 7.88 27.95 -10.74
C TRP A 125 8.43 28.99 -11.74
N LEU A 126 8.28 28.73 -13.05
CA LEU A 126 8.72 29.65 -14.11
C LEU A 126 7.99 31.00 -14.08
N LEU A 127 6.72 31.01 -13.67
CA LEU A 127 5.90 32.23 -13.62
C LEU A 127 6.06 33.01 -12.30
N THR A 128 6.59 32.37 -11.24
CA THR A 128 6.72 33.01 -9.91
C THR A 128 8.16 33.45 -9.63
N ASP A 129 9.15 32.98 -10.38
CA ASP A 129 10.54 33.40 -10.26
C ASP A 129 10.87 34.58 -11.21
N GLN A 130 10.80 35.81 -10.69
CA GLN A 130 11.21 37.02 -11.43
C GLN A 130 12.68 37.00 -11.89
N SER A 131 13.53 36.15 -11.29
CA SER A 131 14.96 36.06 -11.65
C SER A 131 15.26 35.23 -12.91
N ILE A 132 14.27 34.51 -13.46
CA ILE A 132 14.40 33.74 -14.70
C ILE A 132 13.87 34.52 -15.91
N GLN A 133 12.84 35.36 -15.74
CA GLN A 133 12.27 36.14 -16.83
C GLN A 133 13.28 37.14 -17.44
N HIS A 134 14.23 37.66 -16.66
CA HIS A 134 15.27 38.57 -17.15
C HIS A 134 16.38 37.90 -17.99
N ARG A 135 16.44 36.56 -18.08
CA ARG A 135 17.45 35.84 -18.89
C ARG A 135 16.93 35.36 -20.24
N LEU A 136 15.64 35.49 -20.51
CA LEU A 136 15.00 35.06 -21.77
C LEU A 136 14.54 36.25 -22.64
N ALA A 137 14.87 37.48 -22.23
CA ALA A 137 14.52 38.72 -22.93
C ALA A 137 15.73 39.43 -23.58
N CYS A 138 16.89 38.76 -23.67
CA CYS A 138 18.06 39.22 -24.40
C CYS A 138 18.41 38.24 -25.53
#